data_AF-A0A367EZW9-F1
#
_entry.id   AF-A0A367EZW9-F1
#
_cell.length_a   1.000
_cell.length_b   1.000
_cell.length_c   1.000
_cell.angle_alpha   90.00
_cell.angle_beta   90.00
_cell.angle_gamma   90.00
#
_symmetry.space_group_name_H-M   'P 1'
#
loop_
_entity.id
_entity.type
_entity.pdbx_description
1 polymer ?
#
loop_
_entity_poly.entity_id
_entity_poly.type
_entity_poly.pdbx_seq_one_letter_code
_entity_poly.pdbx_strand_id
1 'polypeptide(L)'
;MSNTGDACDTAHPDQARTEVVRLPGGTSLWVVRVEGGLRDAHHPALSAATPPAPGPAAVLIDLALTPLVSAAGARALTSLAHDLAAGGTELLVATTDETIRRALGDEVTVVPGAPEATTTTPYTPAPAAGAGQDRTTAPATTAGTAGNARTAGKGGGATTSPAAAGPAARTSTGRTTGKADTGGQPTRSNAGTGPGVVTPVAGAHGGAEGPAGQDVERLRSDVDRLRTEVRNLRAKARTHPLVSRAQGILEERYHLPDDRAAFQLMEASSQRFNVRLRTLATAVVTVPRPRSPHSDWFPGRERRVPPALAFEPGLRAASANSSEVLGAVLRRSMEITEATMGEVRLVDPVTGSLRLEKYRGLDEDFAEFFDRVDHTRADGAQTSCAEAARQGTRVTVTDVAADTVFAESAKRALLAAGSRGCHSTPLIAAPGQLQGVVSTHHAHPVRALTATQARALDEVGGQAGRWLDWYQRTVVLDALEDLHHRGGTWA
;
A
#
# COMPACT_ATOMS: atom_id res chain seq x y z
N MET A 1 -9.45 -51.06 8.04
CA MET A 1 -8.07 -50.55 7.87
C MET A 1 -8.18 -49.13 7.40
N SER A 2 -8.05 -48.18 8.32
CA SER A 2 -8.12 -46.75 8.05
C SER A 2 -6.75 -46.17 8.37
N ASN A 3 -6.16 -45.41 7.46
CA ASN A 3 -4.86 -44.76 7.69
C ASN A 3 -4.91 -43.34 7.11
N THR A 4 -5.52 -42.43 7.86
CA THR A 4 -5.35 -40.98 7.68
C THR A 4 -4.03 -40.58 8.33
N GLY A 5 -3.03 -40.23 7.52
CA GLY A 5 -1.74 -39.78 8.03
C GLY A 5 -1.82 -38.38 8.64
N ASP A 6 -1.18 -38.19 9.78
CA ASP A 6 -0.98 -36.89 10.41
C ASP A 6 -0.26 -35.92 9.45
N ALA A 7 -0.91 -34.80 9.14
CA ALA A 7 -0.20 -33.61 8.71
C ALA A 7 0.32 -32.91 9.97
N CYS A 8 1.62 -32.97 10.20
CA CYS A 8 2.26 -32.32 11.33
C CYS A 8 2.13 -30.79 11.19
N ASP A 9 1.15 -30.23 11.89
CA ASP A 9 0.97 -28.80 12.06
C ASP A 9 2.15 -28.26 12.87
N THR A 10 3.01 -27.44 12.25
CA THR A 10 4.10 -26.74 12.96
C THR A 10 3.53 -25.56 13.74
N ALA A 11 2.71 -25.89 14.75
CA ALA A 11 2.24 -24.93 15.73
C ALA A 11 3.45 -24.34 16.47
N HIS A 12 3.57 -23.02 16.45
CA HIS A 12 4.42 -22.34 17.43
C HIS A 12 3.95 -22.73 18.83
N PRO A 13 4.86 -23.07 19.76
CA PRO A 13 4.48 -23.40 21.12
C PRO A 13 3.77 -22.20 21.77
N ASP A 14 2.68 -22.48 22.48
CA ASP A 14 1.93 -21.51 23.26
C ASP A 14 2.86 -20.85 24.29
N GLN A 15 3.07 -19.54 24.17
CA GLN A 15 4.02 -18.74 24.93
C GLN A 15 3.43 -17.37 25.27
N ALA A 16 4.07 -16.68 26.22
CA ALA A 16 3.72 -15.31 26.59
C ALA A 16 4.97 -14.48 26.82
N ARG A 17 4.95 -13.24 26.34
CA ARG A 17 5.94 -12.22 26.71
C ARG A 17 5.26 -11.14 27.51
N THR A 18 5.92 -10.68 28.56
CA THR A 18 5.43 -9.58 29.39
C THR A 18 6.36 -8.39 29.32
N GLU A 19 5.78 -7.19 29.32
CA GLU A 19 6.51 -5.93 29.36
C GLU A 19 5.74 -4.86 30.15
N VAL A 20 6.48 -3.88 30.69
CA VAL A 20 5.90 -2.74 31.42
C VAL A 20 5.98 -1.51 30.53
N VAL A 21 4.83 -1.05 30.05
CA VAL A 21 4.74 0.21 29.29
C VAL A 21 4.42 1.35 30.25
N ARG A 22 5.18 2.45 30.21
CA ARG A 22 4.88 3.68 30.98
C ARG A 22 4.24 4.71 30.07
N LEU A 23 3.06 5.18 30.45
CA LEU A 23 2.28 6.16 29.69
C LEU A 23 2.65 7.60 30.08
N PRO A 24 2.44 8.58 29.18
CA PRO A 24 2.55 10.00 29.51
C PRO A 24 1.61 10.34 30.68
N GLY A 25 2.15 10.86 31.78
CA GLY A 25 1.42 11.05 33.04
C GLY A 25 1.87 10.14 34.19
N GLY A 26 2.72 9.13 33.92
CA GLY A 26 3.39 8.34 34.95
C GLY A 26 2.68 7.02 35.34
N THR A 27 1.50 6.76 34.80
CA THR A 27 0.81 5.47 34.89
C THR A 27 1.58 4.37 34.14
N SER A 28 1.59 3.15 34.70
CA SER A 28 2.14 1.96 34.07
C SER A 28 1.05 0.99 33.63
N LEU A 29 1.29 0.31 32.51
CA LEU A 29 0.46 -0.74 31.93
C LEU A 29 1.28 -2.03 31.91
N TRP A 30 0.71 -3.14 32.37
CA TRP A 30 1.33 -4.46 32.24
C TRP A 30 0.84 -5.12 30.96
N VAL A 31 1.69 -5.20 29.95
CA VAL A 31 1.33 -5.76 28.64
C VAL A 31 1.75 -7.23 28.60
N VAL A 32 0.83 -8.09 28.16
CA VAL A 32 1.07 -9.51 27.93
C VAL A 32 0.76 -9.84 26.47
N ARG A 33 1.81 -10.12 25.69
CA ARG A 33 1.68 -10.52 24.29
C ARG A 33 1.52 -12.04 24.19
N VAL A 34 0.49 -12.47 23.46
CA VAL A 34 0.11 -13.87 23.30
C VAL A 34 0.77 -14.46 22.04
N GLU A 35 1.70 -15.39 22.23
CA GLU A 35 2.31 -16.17 21.14
C GLU A 35 1.71 -17.58 21.14
N GLY A 36 1.36 -18.13 19.96
CA GLY A 36 0.59 -19.37 19.88
C GLY A 36 -0.93 -19.14 20.00
N GLY A 37 -1.72 -20.18 20.25
CA GLY A 37 -3.17 -20.14 20.20
C GLY A 37 -3.81 -20.10 21.59
N LEU A 38 -4.64 -19.10 21.87
CA LEU A 38 -5.38 -19.00 23.14
C LEU A 38 -6.55 -19.98 23.16
N ARG A 39 -6.24 -21.25 23.45
CA ARG A 39 -7.18 -22.38 23.34
C ARG A 39 -7.97 -22.66 24.61
N ASP A 40 -7.44 -22.38 25.79
CA ASP A 40 -8.10 -22.57 27.08
C ASP A 40 -7.42 -21.75 28.22
N ALA A 41 -7.86 -21.96 29.46
CA ALA A 41 -7.41 -21.23 30.64
C ALA A 41 -5.95 -21.51 31.09
N HIS A 42 -5.30 -22.54 30.57
CA HIS A 42 -3.93 -22.94 30.95
C HIS A 42 -2.86 -22.27 30.08
N HIS A 43 -3.26 -21.45 29.10
CA HIS A 43 -2.33 -20.73 28.23
C HIS A 43 -1.40 -19.81 29.06
N PRO A 44 -0.07 -19.83 28.85
CA PRO A 44 0.89 -19.08 29.69
C PRO A 44 0.62 -17.58 29.81
N ALA A 45 -0.08 -16.97 28.85
CA ALA A 45 -0.46 -15.56 28.89
C ALA A 45 -1.44 -15.21 30.00
N LEU A 46 -2.33 -16.14 30.39
CA LEU A 46 -3.35 -15.86 31.41
C LEU A 46 -2.75 -15.87 32.81
N SER A 47 -1.78 -16.76 33.09
CA SER A 47 -1.01 -16.70 34.34
C SER A 47 -0.05 -15.52 34.35
N ALA A 48 0.60 -15.22 33.22
CA ALA A 48 1.49 -14.06 33.05
C ALA A 48 0.76 -12.70 33.12
N ALA A 49 -0.58 -12.67 33.06
CA ALA A 49 -1.41 -11.48 33.27
C ALA A 49 -1.53 -11.06 34.75
N THR A 50 -0.90 -11.79 35.68
CA THR A 50 -0.78 -11.37 37.08
C THR A 50 0.37 -10.35 37.20
N PRO A 51 0.10 -9.06 37.48
CA PRO A 51 1.13 -8.03 37.47
C PRO A 51 2.00 -8.06 38.75
N PRO A 52 3.30 -7.71 38.67
CA PRO A 52 4.16 -7.57 39.84
C PRO A 52 3.82 -6.29 40.64
N ALA A 53 3.97 -6.35 41.97
CA ALA A 53 3.76 -5.21 42.85
C ALA A 53 4.99 -4.27 42.91
N PRO A 54 4.81 -2.94 43.04
CA PRO A 54 3.55 -2.19 43.10
C PRO A 54 2.82 -2.15 41.75
N GLY A 55 1.50 -2.31 41.79
CA GLY A 55 0.69 -2.66 40.63
C GLY A 55 0.56 -1.57 39.55
N PRO A 56 0.38 -1.97 38.27
CA PRO A 56 0.04 -1.09 37.15
C PRO A 56 -1.39 -0.55 37.28
N ALA A 57 -1.72 0.46 36.47
CA ALA A 57 -3.08 0.99 36.38
C ALA A 57 -4.05 0.06 35.64
N ALA A 58 -3.53 -0.75 34.70
CA ALA A 58 -4.29 -1.77 33.98
C ALA A 58 -3.36 -2.89 33.46
N VAL A 59 -3.96 -4.01 33.07
CA VAL A 59 -3.31 -5.09 32.30
C VAL A 59 -3.81 -5.02 30.86
N LEU A 60 -2.95 -5.17 29.87
CA LEU A 60 -3.30 -5.28 28.45
C LEU A 60 -2.89 -6.65 27.92
N ILE A 61 -3.84 -7.42 27.40
CA ILE A 61 -3.54 -8.64 26.64
C ILE A 61 -3.54 -8.30 25.14
N ASP A 62 -2.39 -8.46 24.50
CA ASP A 62 -2.19 -8.24 23.06
C ASP A 62 -2.39 -9.54 22.28
N LEU A 63 -3.49 -9.59 21.52
CA LEU A 63 -3.90 -10.68 20.65
C LEU A 63 -3.64 -10.40 19.16
N ALA A 64 -2.97 -9.28 18.81
CA ALA A 64 -2.85 -8.83 17.41
C ALA A 64 -2.12 -9.82 16.48
N LEU A 65 -1.35 -10.76 17.04
CA LEU A 65 -0.63 -11.82 16.31
C LEU A 65 -1.11 -13.23 16.67
N THR A 66 -2.18 -13.38 17.46
CA THR A 66 -2.72 -14.67 17.91
C THR A 66 -3.53 -15.32 16.78
N PRO A 67 -3.08 -16.46 16.19
CA PRO A 67 -3.74 -17.06 15.03
C PRO A 67 -5.09 -17.71 15.34
N LEU A 68 -5.41 -17.97 16.61
CA LEU A 68 -6.67 -18.57 17.04
C LEU A 68 -6.96 -18.23 18.51
N VAL A 69 -8.19 -17.78 18.78
CA VAL A 69 -8.77 -17.75 20.13
C VAL A 69 -10.00 -18.65 20.14
N SER A 70 -10.04 -19.64 21.02
CA SER A 70 -11.18 -20.55 21.12
C SER A 70 -12.30 -19.94 21.99
N ALA A 71 -13.51 -20.49 21.93
CA ALA A 71 -14.58 -20.12 22.86
C ALA A 71 -14.24 -20.41 24.34
N ALA A 72 -13.34 -21.35 24.63
CA ALA A 72 -12.84 -21.58 25.98
C ALA A 72 -11.75 -20.56 26.38
N GLY A 73 -10.90 -20.14 25.44
CA GLY A 73 -9.95 -19.04 25.63
C GLY A 73 -10.64 -17.69 25.87
N ALA A 74 -11.70 -17.38 25.10
CA ALA A 74 -12.53 -16.20 25.30
C ALA A 74 -13.18 -16.18 26.70
N ARG A 75 -13.78 -17.29 27.16
CA ARG A 75 -14.31 -17.39 28.53
C ARG A 75 -13.23 -17.23 29.60
N ALA A 76 -12.02 -17.69 29.35
CA ALA A 76 -10.90 -17.51 30.28
C ALA A 76 -10.46 -16.04 30.38
N LEU A 77 -10.47 -15.29 29.26
CA LEU A 77 -10.25 -13.83 29.28
C LEU A 77 -11.35 -13.10 30.08
N THR A 78 -12.62 -13.46 29.89
CA THR A 78 -13.74 -12.90 30.66
C THR A 78 -13.61 -13.20 32.16
N SER A 79 -13.20 -14.42 32.54
CA SER A 79 -12.94 -14.77 33.94
C SER A 79 -11.80 -13.93 34.53
N LEU A 80 -10.69 -13.81 33.80
CA LEU A 80 -9.53 -13.01 34.20
C LEU A 80 -9.89 -11.51 34.36
N ALA A 81 -10.78 -10.98 33.51
CA ALA A 81 -11.29 -9.61 33.65
C ALA A 81 -12.02 -9.41 34.98
N HIS A 82 -12.87 -10.36 35.37
CA HIS A 82 -13.59 -10.33 36.64
C HIS A 82 -12.64 -10.43 37.84
N ASP A 83 -11.65 -11.33 37.79
CA ASP A 83 -10.68 -11.52 38.86
C ASP A 83 -9.78 -10.27 39.06
N LEU A 84 -9.32 -9.65 37.96
CA LEU A 84 -8.56 -8.40 38.00
C LEU A 84 -9.42 -7.21 38.48
N ALA A 85 -10.67 -7.11 38.02
CA ALA A 85 -11.59 -6.06 38.47
C ALA A 85 -11.91 -6.16 39.96
N ALA A 86 -12.06 -7.39 40.50
CA ALA A 86 -12.19 -7.62 41.95
C ALA A 86 -10.94 -7.20 42.73
N GLY A 87 -9.75 -7.27 42.10
CA GLY A 87 -8.49 -6.73 42.60
C GLY A 87 -8.26 -5.24 42.32
N GLY A 88 -9.22 -4.53 41.70
CA GLY A 88 -9.12 -3.10 41.37
C GLY A 88 -8.23 -2.76 40.18
N THR A 89 -7.94 -3.73 39.30
CA THR A 89 -7.13 -3.55 38.06
C THR A 89 -8.01 -3.77 36.83
N GLU A 90 -7.98 -2.86 35.85
CA GLU A 90 -8.73 -3.06 34.60
C GLU A 90 -8.00 -4.03 33.65
N LEU A 91 -8.76 -4.89 32.95
CA LEU A 91 -8.26 -5.67 31.82
C LEU A 91 -8.66 -5.03 30.49
N LEU A 92 -7.64 -4.64 29.72
CA LEU A 92 -7.74 -4.24 28.33
C LEU A 92 -7.39 -5.44 27.43
N VAL A 93 -8.08 -5.59 26.30
CA VAL A 93 -7.70 -6.58 25.26
C VAL A 93 -7.48 -5.85 23.95
N ALA A 94 -6.26 -5.93 23.41
CA ALA A 94 -5.93 -5.45 22.07
C ALA A 94 -6.20 -6.57 21.06
N THR A 95 -7.18 -6.38 20.18
CA THR A 95 -7.42 -7.31 19.06
C THR A 95 -7.89 -6.58 17.81
N THR A 96 -7.55 -7.14 16.65
CA THR A 96 -8.09 -6.74 15.34
C THR A 96 -9.30 -7.59 14.92
N ASP A 97 -9.63 -8.66 15.66
CA ASP A 97 -10.70 -9.59 15.31
C ASP A 97 -12.06 -9.13 15.86
N GLU A 98 -12.98 -8.88 14.93
CA GLU A 98 -14.37 -8.50 15.17
C GLU A 98 -15.16 -9.55 15.95
N THR A 99 -14.88 -10.84 15.70
CA THR A 99 -15.53 -11.99 16.33
C THR A 99 -15.11 -12.11 17.79
N ILE A 100 -13.82 -11.94 18.09
CA ILE A 100 -13.29 -11.93 19.46
C ILE A 100 -13.92 -10.78 20.24
N ARG A 101 -13.97 -9.57 19.67
CA ARG A 101 -14.58 -8.41 20.33
C ARG A 101 -16.07 -8.60 20.61
N ARG A 102 -16.83 -9.23 19.71
CA ARG A 102 -18.24 -9.61 19.98
C ARG A 102 -18.38 -10.73 21.01
N ALA A 103 -17.42 -11.65 21.09
CA ALA A 103 -17.43 -12.76 22.03
C ALA A 103 -17.03 -12.36 23.46
N LEU A 104 -16.23 -11.32 23.63
CA LEU A 104 -15.86 -10.75 24.95
C LEU A 104 -16.92 -9.79 25.51
N GLY A 105 -17.75 -9.18 24.65
CA GLY A 105 -18.84 -8.30 25.05
C GLY A 105 -18.39 -7.00 25.72
N ASP A 106 -19.31 -6.35 26.44
CA ASP A 106 -19.04 -5.11 27.19
C ASP A 106 -18.29 -5.36 28.53
N GLU A 107 -18.05 -6.62 28.89
CA GLU A 107 -17.39 -7.03 30.14
C GLU A 107 -15.86 -6.86 30.11
N VAL A 108 -15.28 -6.60 28.93
CA VAL A 108 -13.85 -6.39 28.73
C VAL A 108 -13.62 -5.19 27.81
N THR A 109 -12.80 -4.23 28.24
CA THR A 109 -12.48 -3.04 27.43
C THR A 109 -11.60 -3.45 26.24
N VAL A 110 -12.21 -3.62 25.06
CA VAL A 110 -11.47 -3.99 23.84
C VAL A 110 -10.92 -2.75 23.15
N VAL A 111 -9.59 -2.68 23.08
CA VAL A 111 -8.83 -1.60 22.42
C VAL A 111 -8.51 -2.05 20.98
N PRO A 112 -8.52 -1.15 19.97
CA PRO A 112 -8.07 -1.50 18.63
C PRO A 112 -6.61 -1.99 18.65
N GLY A 113 -6.39 -3.25 18.28
CA GLY A 113 -5.04 -3.79 18.17
C GLY A 113 -4.23 -3.07 17.10
N ALA A 114 -3.17 -2.37 17.49
CA ALA A 114 -2.20 -1.81 16.56
C ALA A 114 -1.13 -2.87 16.27
N PRO A 115 -0.90 -3.29 15.00
CA PRO A 115 0.28 -4.07 14.66
C PRO A 115 1.50 -3.17 14.86
N GLU A 116 2.26 -3.43 15.92
CA GLU A 116 3.18 -2.43 16.47
C GLU A 116 4.37 -2.14 15.55
N ALA A 117 4.73 -0.86 15.45
CA ALA A 117 6.00 -0.43 14.90
C ALA A 117 7.07 -0.48 16.00
N THR A 118 8.08 -1.32 15.83
CA THR A 118 9.22 -1.41 16.75
C THR A 118 10.14 -0.18 16.65
N THR A 119 9.77 0.91 17.33
CA THR A 119 10.66 2.06 17.56
C THR A 119 11.21 2.07 18.99
N THR A 120 12.27 1.30 19.21
CA THR A 120 13.11 1.42 20.41
C THR A 120 14.00 2.67 20.31
N THR A 121 13.39 3.85 20.42
CA THR A 121 14.12 5.13 20.51
C THR A 121 14.25 5.55 21.98
N PRO A 122 15.46 5.68 22.54
CA PRO A 122 15.62 6.13 23.92
C PRO A 122 15.20 7.59 24.06
N TYR A 123 14.10 7.83 24.77
CA TYR A 123 13.64 9.16 25.15
C TYR A 123 14.68 9.83 26.06
N THR A 124 15.35 10.86 25.54
CA THR A 124 16.19 11.76 26.34
C THR A 124 15.33 12.96 26.73
N PRO A 125 15.02 13.17 28.03
CA PRO A 125 14.23 14.32 28.44
C PRO A 125 14.99 15.62 28.17
N ALA A 126 14.30 16.61 27.61
CA ALA A 126 14.85 17.95 27.46
C ALA A 126 15.16 18.56 28.85
N PRO A 127 16.29 19.28 29.01
CA PRO A 127 16.63 19.89 30.29
C PRO A 127 15.63 21.00 30.65
N ALA A 128 15.15 20.99 31.89
CA ALA A 128 14.29 22.04 32.41
C ALA A 128 15.03 23.39 32.41
N ALA A 129 14.41 24.40 31.82
CA ALA A 129 14.97 25.75 31.80
C ALA A 129 14.83 26.41 33.18
N GLY A 130 15.94 26.95 33.71
CA GLY A 130 15.89 28.03 34.70
C GLY A 130 16.52 27.76 36.07
N ALA A 131 17.85 27.85 36.15
CA ALA A 131 18.53 28.43 37.30
C ALA A 131 19.84 29.07 36.81
N GLY A 132 19.89 30.40 36.74
CA GLY A 132 21.06 31.12 36.24
C GLY A 132 22.10 31.36 37.33
N GLN A 133 23.39 31.26 36.97
CA GLN A 133 24.47 31.99 37.64
C GLN A 133 25.69 32.14 36.71
N ASP A 134 25.76 33.33 36.11
CA ASP A 134 26.90 34.25 36.07
C ASP A 134 28.37 33.73 36.01
N ARG A 135 29.16 34.44 35.19
CA ARG A 135 30.64 34.66 35.25
C ARG A 135 31.61 33.95 34.28
N THR A 136 32.06 34.80 33.34
CA THR A 136 33.46 35.18 33.04
C THR A 136 34.42 34.34 32.17
N THR A 137 34.89 35.04 31.12
CA THR A 137 36.29 35.15 30.62
C THR A 137 36.99 34.02 29.84
N ALA A 138 37.09 34.27 28.52
CA ALA A 138 38.35 34.46 27.76
C ALA A 138 39.21 33.22 27.33
N PRO A 139 40.08 33.34 26.30
CA PRO A 139 40.38 32.22 25.39
C PRO A 139 41.88 31.85 25.19
N ALA A 140 42.13 30.71 24.53
CA ALA A 140 43.36 30.33 23.80
C ALA A 140 43.00 29.19 22.81
N THR A 141 43.30 29.17 21.50
CA THR A 141 44.56 29.28 20.70
C THR A 141 45.58 28.15 20.89
N THR A 142 45.64 27.23 19.93
CA THR A 142 46.82 26.64 19.22
C THR A 142 46.26 25.62 18.20
N ALA A 143 46.60 25.52 16.90
CA ALA A 143 47.78 25.81 16.07
C ALA A 143 48.65 24.56 15.75
N GLY A 144 48.65 24.16 14.47
CA GLY A 144 49.70 23.35 13.83
C GLY A 144 49.46 21.83 13.71
N THR A 145 50.05 21.09 12.76
CA THR A 145 50.79 21.46 11.51
C THR A 145 50.75 20.24 10.55
N ALA A 146 50.98 20.47 9.26
CA ALA A 146 50.97 19.47 8.19
C ALA A 146 52.05 18.36 8.29
N GLY A 147 51.82 17.25 7.56
CA GLY A 147 52.80 16.22 7.22
C GLY A 147 52.50 15.60 5.85
N ASN A 148 53.45 15.63 4.92
CA ASN A 148 53.24 15.38 3.48
C ASN A 148 54.34 14.45 2.92
N ALA A 149 53.98 13.32 2.28
CA ALA A 149 54.79 12.52 1.35
C ALA A 149 53.89 11.41 0.76
N ARG A 150 53.72 11.12 -0.55
CA ARG A 150 54.60 11.04 -1.75
C ARG A 150 55.64 9.91 -1.77
N THR A 151 55.26 8.78 -2.36
CA THR A 151 55.97 8.01 -3.42
C THR A 151 54.90 7.14 -4.13
N ALA A 152 54.64 7.19 -5.44
CA ALA A 152 55.47 7.01 -6.64
C ALA A 152 55.69 5.52 -7.04
N GLY A 153 54.94 5.05 -8.05
CA GLY A 153 55.12 3.78 -8.77
C GLY A 153 54.46 3.86 -10.15
N LYS A 154 55.16 3.42 -11.22
CA LYS A 154 54.79 3.66 -12.64
C LYS A 154 54.50 2.35 -13.41
N GLY A 155 53.67 2.47 -14.46
CA GLY A 155 53.59 1.55 -15.61
C GLY A 155 52.15 1.11 -15.94
N GLY A 156 51.67 1.06 -17.19
CA GLY A 156 52.26 1.51 -18.47
C GLY A 156 51.71 0.71 -19.68
N GLY A 157 51.08 1.37 -20.67
CA GLY A 157 50.49 0.79 -21.90
C GLY A 157 48.95 0.89 -21.92
N ALA A 158 48.24 1.58 -22.83
CA ALA A 158 48.30 1.66 -24.31
C ALA A 158 48.03 0.28 -24.97
N THR A 159 47.12 0.05 -25.93
CA THR A 159 46.29 0.87 -26.86
C THR A 159 44.92 0.14 -27.11
N THR A 160 43.87 0.62 -27.80
CA THR A 160 43.64 1.78 -28.72
C THR A 160 42.13 2.16 -28.74
N SER A 161 41.73 3.16 -29.54
CA SER A 161 40.36 3.40 -30.03
C SER A 161 40.37 3.47 -31.57
N PRO A 162 39.23 3.31 -32.26
CA PRO A 162 38.90 4.34 -33.26
C PRO A 162 37.42 4.79 -33.25
N ALA A 163 37.17 5.95 -33.88
CA ALA A 163 35.90 6.67 -33.86
C ALA A 163 35.07 6.51 -35.15
N ALA A 164 33.75 6.74 -35.02
CA ALA A 164 32.84 7.21 -36.06
C ALA A 164 31.64 7.89 -35.36
N ALA A 165 31.52 9.22 -35.40
CA ALA A 165 30.79 9.99 -36.41
C ALA A 165 29.25 9.94 -36.22
N GLY A 166 28.68 11.02 -35.67
CA GLY A 166 27.22 11.26 -35.66
C GLY A 166 26.73 11.95 -36.94
N PRO A 167 25.45 12.37 -36.99
CA PRO A 167 25.23 13.77 -37.37
C PRO A 167 24.11 14.50 -36.61
N ALA A 168 24.42 15.77 -36.32
CA ALA A 168 23.60 16.98 -36.45
C ALA A 168 22.11 16.98 -35.98
N ALA A 169 21.86 17.76 -34.92
CA ALA A 169 20.59 18.44 -34.74
C ALA A 169 20.33 19.44 -35.89
N ARG A 170 19.06 19.62 -36.29
CA ARG A 170 18.61 20.77 -37.10
C ARG A 170 17.64 21.62 -36.29
N THR A 171 18.04 22.85 -36.00
CA THR A 171 17.14 23.94 -35.63
C THR A 171 16.44 24.47 -36.88
N SER A 172 15.19 24.92 -36.76
CA SER A 172 14.51 25.70 -37.79
C SER A 172 13.70 26.84 -37.17
N THR A 173 14.18 28.07 -37.34
CA THR A 173 13.49 29.29 -36.92
C THR A 173 12.62 29.86 -38.06
N GLY A 174 11.36 30.15 -37.72
CA GLY A 174 10.48 31.19 -38.25
C GLY A 174 10.43 31.57 -39.74
N ARG A 175 9.20 31.64 -40.27
CA ARG A 175 8.73 32.87 -40.93
C ARG A 175 7.21 33.09 -40.81
N THR A 176 6.82 34.35 -40.82
CA THR A 176 5.47 34.90 -40.65
C THR A 176 4.91 35.46 -41.96
N THR A 177 3.58 35.32 -42.14
CA THR A 177 2.64 36.11 -42.98
C THR A 177 1.26 35.88 -42.35
N GLY A 178 0.42 36.84 -41.94
CA GLY A 178 -0.02 38.07 -42.62
C GLY A 178 -1.14 37.73 -43.62
N LYS A 179 -2.33 38.34 -43.69
CA LYS A 179 -3.01 39.45 -42.96
C LYS A 179 -4.52 39.41 -43.32
N ALA A 180 -5.34 40.34 -42.79
CA ALA A 180 -6.75 40.66 -43.08
C ALA A 180 -7.78 39.95 -42.17
N ASP A 181 -8.56 40.60 -41.30
CA ASP A 181 -9.04 41.99 -41.12
C ASP A 181 -10.18 42.43 -42.05
N THR A 182 -11.40 42.46 -41.49
CA THR A 182 -12.55 43.26 -41.94
C THR A 182 -13.43 43.63 -40.73
N GLY A 183 -13.28 44.85 -40.22
CA GLY A 183 -14.29 45.48 -39.34
C GLY A 183 -15.45 46.09 -40.14
N GLY A 184 -16.58 46.39 -39.46
CA GLY A 184 -17.73 47.00 -40.13
C GLY A 184 -19.00 47.16 -39.29
N GLN A 185 -19.00 48.08 -38.32
CA GLN A 185 -20.23 48.81 -37.92
C GLN A 185 -20.41 50.00 -38.89
N PRO A 186 -21.60 50.63 -39.08
CA PRO A 186 -22.18 51.47 -38.00
C PRO A 186 -23.71 51.81 -38.05
N THR A 187 -24.11 52.75 -37.17
CA THR A 187 -25.26 53.72 -37.21
C THR A 187 -26.74 53.29 -37.06
N ARG A 188 -27.23 53.42 -35.81
CA ARG A 188 -28.35 54.26 -35.28
C ARG A 188 -29.53 54.70 -36.18
N SER A 189 -30.77 54.52 -35.68
CA SER A 189 -31.76 55.61 -35.43
C SER A 189 -32.90 55.21 -34.46
N ASN A 190 -33.52 56.19 -33.77
CA ASN A 190 -34.49 56.06 -32.65
C ASN A 190 -35.96 55.78 -33.06
N ALA A 191 -36.76 55.21 -32.12
CA ALA A 191 -37.99 55.81 -31.58
C ALA A 191 -38.48 55.13 -30.27
N GLY A 192 -39.27 55.87 -29.45
CA GLY A 192 -39.75 55.56 -28.08
C GLY A 192 -40.62 54.30 -27.89
N THR A 193 -41.11 53.98 -26.67
CA THR A 193 -41.47 54.82 -25.50
C THR A 193 -41.42 53.97 -24.20
N GLY A 194 -41.31 54.59 -23.02
CA GLY A 194 -41.22 53.91 -21.69
C GLY A 194 -42.56 53.37 -21.13
N PRO A 195 -42.68 53.08 -19.81
CA PRO A 195 -41.81 53.49 -18.70
C PRO A 195 -41.39 52.40 -17.68
N GLY A 196 -40.42 52.75 -16.80
CA GLY A 196 -40.39 52.29 -15.41
C GLY A 196 -39.56 51.05 -15.04
N VAL A 197 -38.25 51.22 -14.83
CA VAL A 197 -37.46 50.33 -13.95
C VAL A 197 -36.55 51.19 -13.05
N VAL A 198 -36.52 50.85 -11.77
CA VAL A 198 -35.75 51.53 -10.72
C VAL A 198 -34.25 51.22 -10.87
N THR A 199 -33.40 52.25 -10.82
CA THR A 199 -31.94 52.09 -10.79
C THR A 199 -31.52 51.41 -9.48
N PRO A 200 -30.83 50.25 -9.51
CA PRO A 200 -30.15 49.78 -8.32
C PRO A 200 -28.95 50.69 -8.06
N VAL A 201 -28.89 51.27 -6.86
CA VAL A 201 -27.68 51.93 -6.35
C VAL A 201 -26.53 50.94 -6.39
N ALA A 202 -25.34 51.41 -6.75
CA ALA A 202 -24.11 50.62 -6.66
C ALA A 202 -23.78 50.32 -5.19
N GLY A 203 -24.44 49.30 -4.63
CA GLY A 203 -24.10 48.72 -3.35
C GLY A 203 -22.75 48.05 -3.46
N ALA A 204 -21.72 48.73 -2.96
CA ALA A 204 -20.40 48.13 -2.76
C ALA A 204 -20.50 47.08 -1.64
N HIS A 205 -21.06 45.92 -1.97
CA HIS A 205 -20.95 44.72 -1.15
C HIS A 205 -19.53 44.15 -1.27
N GLY A 206 -18.57 44.91 -0.75
CA GLY A 206 -17.40 44.32 -0.13
C GLY A 206 -17.89 43.52 1.07
N GLY A 207 -18.34 42.29 0.81
CA GLY A 207 -18.66 41.32 1.83
C GLY A 207 -17.37 40.96 2.56
N ALA A 208 -17.04 41.75 3.58
CA ALA A 208 -16.01 41.37 4.52
C ALA A 208 -16.49 40.07 5.18
N GLU A 209 -15.88 38.94 4.79
CA GLU A 209 -16.02 37.69 5.51
C GLU A 209 -15.68 37.98 6.97
N GLY A 210 -16.69 37.88 7.84
CA GLY A 210 -16.46 38.09 9.28
C GLY A 210 -15.41 37.11 9.78
N PRO A 211 -14.72 37.41 10.91
CA PRO A 211 -13.62 36.58 11.41
C PRO A 211 -14.02 35.09 11.53
N ALA A 212 -15.25 34.80 11.97
CA ALA A 212 -15.78 33.44 12.04
C ALA A 212 -15.89 32.71 10.68
N GLY A 213 -16.09 33.42 9.57
CA GLY A 213 -16.08 32.81 8.22
C GLY A 213 -14.68 32.43 7.77
N GLN A 214 -13.71 33.30 8.05
CA GLN A 214 -12.28 33.04 7.79
C GLN A 214 -11.76 31.89 8.67
N ASP A 215 -12.20 31.81 9.93
CA ASP A 215 -11.89 30.70 10.83
C ASP A 215 -12.48 29.36 10.35
N VAL A 216 -13.74 29.34 9.85
CA VAL A 216 -14.36 28.12 9.29
C VAL A 216 -13.63 27.64 8.04
N GLU A 217 -13.24 28.56 7.14
CA GLU A 217 -12.52 28.18 5.91
C GLU A 217 -11.09 27.72 6.21
N ARG A 218 -10.42 28.36 7.18
CA ARG A 218 -9.14 27.89 7.70
C ARG A 218 -9.23 26.49 8.31
N LEU A 219 -10.26 26.22 9.11
CA LEU A 219 -10.50 24.90 9.70
C LEU A 219 -10.75 23.82 8.63
N ARG A 220 -11.49 24.13 7.55
CA ARG A 220 -11.65 23.22 6.41
C ARG A 220 -10.31 22.91 5.74
N SER A 221 -9.52 23.95 5.43
CA SER A 221 -8.19 23.81 4.84
C SER A 221 -7.24 22.98 5.73
N ASP A 222 -7.27 23.20 7.05
CA ASP A 222 -6.50 22.43 8.03
C ASP A 222 -6.96 20.95 8.06
N VAL A 223 -8.27 20.67 8.01
CA VAL A 223 -8.82 19.30 7.95
C VAL A 223 -8.40 18.59 6.67
N ASP A 224 -8.44 19.24 5.51
CA ASP A 224 -8.08 18.61 4.23
C ASP A 224 -6.55 18.40 4.11
N ARG A 225 -5.74 19.30 4.69
CA ARG A 225 -4.30 19.08 4.87
C ARG A 225 -4.04 17.84 5.75
N LEU A 226 -4.67 17.75 6.92
CA LEU A 226 -4.49 16.64 7.86
C LEU A 226 -4.97 15.31 7.26
N ARG A 227 -6.09 15.29 6.53
CA ARG A 227 -6.53 14.12 5.75
C ARG A 227 -5.46 13.68 4.77
N THR A 228 -4.89 14.62 4.00
CA THR A 228 -3.84 14.33 3.03
C THR A 228 -2.57 13.78 3.69
N GLU A 229 -2.18 14.33 4.85
CA GLU A 229 -1.05 13.86 5.64
C GLU A 229 -1.28 12.45 6.19
N VAL A 230 -2.43 12.18 6.81
CA VAL A 230 -2.82 10.85 7.32
C VAL A 230 -2.82 9.81 6.18
N ARG A 231 -3.36 10.15 5.00
CA ARG A 231 -3.35 9.27 3.83
C ARG A 231 -1.94 8.95 3.35
N ASN A 232 -1.05 9.95 3.29
CA ASN A 232 0.36 9.75 2.96
C ASN A 232 1.10 8.88 3.99
N LEU A 233 0.84 9.07 5.29
CA LEU A 233 1.40 8.25 6.36
C LEU A 233 0.90 6.80 6.28
N ARG A 234 -0.39 6.58 6.04
CA ARG A 234 -0.96 5.24 5.82
C ARG A 234 -0.37 4.55 4.60
N ALA A 235 -0.19 5.25 3.47
CA ALA A 235 0.44 4.70 2.28
C ALA A 235 1.91 4.26 2.53
N LYS A 236 2.66 5.05 3.31
CA LYS A 236 4.01 4.66 3.79
C LYS A 236 3.94 3.44 4.71
N ALA A 237 3.05 3.42 5.71
CA ALA A 237 2.87 2.29 6.62
C ALA A 237 2.46 0.98 5.91
N ARG A 238 1.72 1.04 4.79
CA ARG A 238 1.36 -0.14 3.96
C ARG A 238 2.52 -0.71 3.13
N THR A 239 3.60 0.05 2.93
CA THR A 239 4.72 -0.31 2.04
C THR A 239 6.02 -0.55 2.79
N HIS A 240 6.32 0.25 3.82
CA HIS A 240 7.55 0.19 4.58
C HIS A 240 7.85 -1.20 5.19
N PRO A 241 6.93 -1.90 5.88
CA PRO A 241 7.24 -3.18 6.53
C PRO A 241 7.68 -4.27 5.55
N LEU A 242 7.17 -4.25 4.32
CA LEU A 242 7.58 -5.19 3.28
C LEU A 242 8.99 -4.91 2.77
N VAL A 243 9.33 -3.63 2.59
CA VAL A 243 10.67 -3.21 2.14
C VAL A 243 11.70 -3.48 3.24
N SER A 244 11.40 -3.15 4.50
CA SER A 244 12.27 -3.44 5.65
C SER A 244 12.47 -4.95 5.87
N ARG A 245 11.42 -5.77 5.70
CA ARG A 245 11.56 -7.23 5.74
C ARG A 245 12.45 -7.74 4.60
N ALA A 246 12.34 -7.17 3.41
CA ALA A 246 13.23 -7.50 2.30
C ALA A 246 14.67 -7.04 2.57
N GLN A 247 14.90 -5.83 3.13
CA GLN A 247 16.23 -5.34 3.52
C GLN A 247 16.92 -6.31 4.48
N GLY A 248 16.28 -6.67 5.60
CA GLY A 248 16.87 -7.60 6.58
C GLY A 248 17.16 -9.00 6.02
N ILE A 249 16.37 -9.48 5.04
CA ILE A 249 16.66 -10.74 4.31
C ILE A 249 17.92 -10.59 3.42
N LEU A 250 18.19 -9.43 2.85
CA LEU A 250 19.37 -9.18 2.03
C LEU A 250 20.62 -8.94 2.90
N GLU A 251 20.47 -8.25 4.03
CA GLU A 251 21.51 -8.05 5.05
C GLU A 251 22.05 -9.39 5.55
N GLU A 252 21.18 -10.31 5.98
CA GLU A 252 21.58 -11.66 6.41
C GLU A 252 22.23 -12.46 5.28
N ARG A 253 21.59 -12.49 4.11
CA ARG A 253 21.98 -13.36 2.99
C ARG A 253 23.30 -13.01 2.33
N TYR A 254 23.67 -11.72 2.34
CA TYR A 254 24.88 -11.20 1.68
C TYR A 254 25.84 -10.49 2.64
N HIS A 255 25.59 -10.55 3.95
CA HIS A 255 26.40 -9.88 4.99
C HIS A 255 26.60 -8.38 4.73
N LEU A 256 25.52 -7.70 4.32
CA LEU A 256 25.55 -6.27 4.03
C LEU A 256 25.72 -5.46 5.34
N PRO A 257 26.41 -4.31 5.31
CA PRO A 257 26.76 -3.58 6.53
C PRO A 257 25.57 -2.88 7.22
N ASP A 258 24.56 -2.48 6.45
CA ASP A 258 23.38 -1.76 6.94
C ASP A 258 22.16 -1.93 6.01
N ASP A 259 21.01 -1.46 6.50
CA ASP A 259 19.73 -1.45 5.78
C ASP A 259 19.78 -0.60 4.50
N ARG A 260 20.62 0.44 4.50
CA ARG A 260 20.85 1.32 3.36
C ARG A 260 21.55 0.61 2.21
N ALA A 261 22.57 -0.20 2.48
CA ALA A 261 23.22 -1.05 1.49
C ALA A 261 22.23 -2.06 0.90
N ALA A 262 21.39 -2.68 1.73
CA ALA A 262 20.32 -3.56 1.28
C ALA A 262 19.27 -2.86 0.41
N PHE A 263 18.89 -1.63 0.77
CA PHE A 263 18.01 -0.80 -0.06
C PHE A 263 18.66 -0.46 -1.41
N GLN A 264 19.92 -0.01 -1.41
CA GLN A 264 20.66 0.35 -2.62
C GLN A 264 20.85 -0.84 -3.57
N LEU A 265 21.13 -2.03 -3.03
CA LEU A 265 21.21 -3.27 -3.79
C LEU A 265 19.87 -3.59 -4.50
N MET A 266 18.77 -3.45 -3.77
CA MET A 266 17.41 -3.68 -4.29
C MET A 266 17.00 -2.59 -5.31
N GLU A 267 17.33 -1.33 -5.03
CA GLU A 267 17.08 -0.19 -5.91
C GLU A 267 17.84 -0.30 -7.24
N ALA A 268 19.12 -0.68 -7.21
CA ALA A 268 19.94 -0.82 -8.41
C ALA A 268 19.38 -1.86 -9.39
N SER A 269 18.91 -3.01 -8.89
CA SER A 269 18.23 -4.02 -9.72
C SER A 269 16.84 -3.55 -10.17
N SER A 270 16.05 -2.96 -9.26
CA SER A 270 14.73 -2.37 -9.56
C SER A 270 14.81 -1.37 -10.72
N GLN A 271 15.78 -0.45 -10.70
CA GLN A 271 16.02 0.51 -11.77
C GLN A 271 16.51 -0.17 -13.06
N ARG A 272 17.47 -1.10 -12.98
CA ARG A 272 18.05 -1.79 -14.15
C ARG A 272 17.01 -2.55 -14.97
N PHE A 273 16.06 -3.21 -14.31
CA PHE A 273 15.03 -4.03 -14.98
C PHE A 273 13.69 -3.31 -15.15
N ASN A 274 13.60 -2.04 -14.76
CA ASN A 274 12.34 -1.26 -14.75
C ASN A 274 11.20 -1.96 -13.96
N VAL A 275 11.57 -2.64 -12.88
CA VAL A 275 10.67 -3.35 -11.97
C VAL A 275 10.41 -2.45 -10.77
N ARG A 276 9.14 -2.21 -10.41
CA ARG A 276 8.80 -1.42 -9.20
C ARG A 276 9.46 -2.02 -7.95
N LEU A 277 10.07 -1.20 -7.10
CA LEU A 277 10.77 -1.66 -5.87
C LEU A 277 9.90 -2.56 -4.99
N ARG A 278 8.61 -2.25 -4.80
CA ARG A 278 7.67 -3.12 -4.06
C ARG A 278 7.58 -4.53 -4.68
N THR A 279 7.53 -4.65 -6.00
CA THR A 279 7.45 -5.95 -6.69
C THR A 279 8.72 -6.77 -6.46
N LEU A 280 9.89 -6.11 -6.45
CA LEU A 280 11.16 -6.78 -6.16
C LEU A 280 11.27 -7.17 -4.66
N ALA A 281 10.85 -6.30 -3.74
CA ALA A 281 10.77 -6.59 -2.31
C ALA A 281 9.81 -7.77 -2.00
N THR A 282 8.62 -7.79 -2.62
CA THR A 282 7.72 -8.96 -2.60
C THR A 282 8.46 -10.22 -3.03
N ALA A 283 9.16 -10.17 -4.17
CA ALA A 283 9.84 -11.34 -4.71
C ALA A 283 11.01 -11.81 -3.82
N VAL A 284 11.75 -10.90 -3.17
CA VAL A 284 12.77 -11.24 -2.15
C VAL A 284 12.17 -11.98 -0.96
N VAL A 285 10.94 -11.63 -0.56
CA VAL A 285 10.22 -12.22 0.58
C VAL A 285 9.53 -13.54 0.24
N THR A 286 9.01 -13.72 -0.98
CA THR A 286 8.19 -14.89 -1.35
C THR A 286 8.90 -15.95 -2.18
N VAL A 287 9.97 -15.61 -2.90
CA VAL A 287 10.69 -16.59 -3.74
C VAL A 287 11.69 -17.36 -2.87
N PRO A 288 11.74 -18.72 -2.97
CA PRO A 288 12.69 -19.53 -2.22
C PRO A 288 14.13 -19.06 -2.38
N ARG A 289 14.91 -19.05 -1.28
CA ARG A 289 16.29 -18.55 -1.28
C ARG A 289 17.22 -19.34 -2.22
N PRO A 290 18.27 -18.71 -2.79
CA PRO A 290 19.28 -19.41 -3.59
C PRO A 290 20.04 -20.45 -2.73
N ARG A 291 20.66 -21.44 -3.37
CA ARG A 291 21.34 -22.54 -2.67
C ARG A 291 22.59 -22.07 -1.91
N SER A 292 23.35 -21.15 -2.48
CA SER A 292 24.50 -20.49 -1.87
C SER A 292 24.66 -19.05 -2.39
N PRO A 293 25.51 -18.21 -1.78
CA PRO A 293 25.84 -16.87 -2.28
C PRO A 293 26.57 -16.82 -3.63
N HIS A 294 27.03 -17.97 -4.15
CA HIS A 294 27.86 -18.07 -5.35
C HIS A 294 27.25 -18.99 -6.44
N SER A 295 26.00 -19.41 -6.28
CA SER A 295 25.29 -20.28 -7.21
C SER A 295 24.15 -19.52 -7.87
N ASP A 296 23.94 -19.67 -9.18
CA ASP A 296 22.75 -19.17 -9.87
C ASP A 296 21.48 -19.40 -9.04
N TRP A 297 20.63 -18.38 -8.92
CA TRP A 297 19.41 -18.50 -8.12
C TRP A 297 18.42 -19.45 -8.83
N PHE A 298 18.36 -19.42 -10.16
CA PHE A 298 17.40 -20.20 -10.94
C PHE A 298 18.09 -21.06 -12.02
N PRO A 299 18.92 -22.06 -11.62
CA PRO A 299 19.68 -22.87 -12.56
C PRO A 299 18.74 -23.63 -13.50
N GLY A 300 18.96 -23.48 -14.80
CA GLY A 300 18.12 -24.09 -15.84
C GLY A 300 16.78 -23.40 -16.10
N ARG A 301 16.54 -22.16 -15.62
CA ARG A 301 15.31 -21.40 -15.95
C ARG A 301 15.22 -21.13 -17.45
N GLU A 302 14.21 -21.71 -18.10
CA GLU A 302 13.86 -21.40 -19.49
C GLU A 302 13.37 -19.95 -19.62
N ARG A 303 13.97 -19.19 -20.56
CA ARG A 303 13.51 -17.85 -20.90
C ARG A 303 12.32 -17.93 -21.86
N ARG A 304 11.16 -17.46 -21.41
CA ARG A 304 9.92 -17.46 -22.19
C ARG A 304 9.80 -16.21 -23.06
N VAL A 305 9.22 -16.37 -24.25
CA VAL A 305 8.89 -15.25 -25.15
C VAL A 305 7.74 -14.41 -24.54
N PRO A 306 7.78 -13.07 -24.62
CA PRO A 306 6.70 -12.22 -24.12
C PRO A 306 5.37 -12.52 -24.83
N PRO A 307 4.27 -12.77 -24.09
CA PRO A 307 2.94 -12.92 -24.68
C PRO A 307 2.48 -11.66 -25.40
N ALA A 308 1.82 -11.82 -26.55
CA ALA A 308 1.28 -10.71 -27.32
C ALA A 308 0.12 -10.00 -26.59
N LEU A 309 0.12 -8.67 -26.66
CA LEU A 309 -0.93 -7.77 -26.17
C LEU A 309 -1.71 -7.19 -27.37
N ALA A 310 -2.43 -8.05 -28.10
CA ALA A 310 -3.19 -7.67 -29.29
C ALA A 310 -4.27 -6.61 -29.02
N PHE A 311 -4.73 -6.47 -27.77
CA PHE A 311 -5.64 -5.40 -27.37
C PHE A 311 -4.97 -4.00 -27.28
N GLU A 312 -3.64 -3.93 -27.30
CA GLU A 312 -2.85 -2.69 -27.26
C GLU A 312 -1.65 -2.78 -28.22
N PRO A 313 -1.85 -2.66 -29.56
CA PRO A 313 -0.78 -2.85 -30.54
C PRO A 313 0.39 -1.86 -30.43
N GLY A 314 0.18 -0.69 -29.80
CA GLY A 314 1.23 0.30 -29.55
C GLY A 314 2.20 -0.09 -28.43
N LEU A 315 1.84 -1.04 -27.56
CA LEU A 315 2.63 -1.39 -26.38
C LEU A 315 3.53 -2.61 -26.65
N ARG A 316 4.84 -2.40 -26.57
CA ARG A 316 5.84 -3.46 -26.76
C ARG A 316 5.90 -4.39 -25.55
N ALA A 317 5.18 -5.52 -25.61
CA ALA A 317 5.10 -6.51 -24.54
C ALA A 317 6.46 -6.95 -23.95
N ALA A 318 7.54 -6.95 -24.75
CA ALA A 318 8.89 -7.31 -24.32
C ALA A 318 9.59 -6.31 -23.40
N SER A 319 9.22 -5.03 -23.48
CA SER A 319 9.90 -3.92 -22.77
C SER A 319 8.95 -3.08 -21.91
N ALA A 320 7.64 -3.35 -21.97
CA ALA A 320 6.65 -2.70 -21.14
C ALA A 320 6.84 -3.05 -19.66
N ASN A 321 6.64 -2.08 -18.77
CA ASN A 321 6.53 -2.35 -17.34
C ASN A 321 5.07 -2.61 -16.93
N SER A 322 4.87 -3.19 -15.75
CA SER A 322 3.53 -3.54 -15.27
C SER A 322 2.58 -2.34 -15.19
N SER A 323 3.08 -1.13 -14.92
CA SER A 323 2.26 0.09 -14.90
C SER A 323 1.66 0.40 -16.27
N GLU A 324 2.43 0.22 -17.35
CA GLU A 324 1.95 0.48 -18.72
C GLU A 324 0.86 -0.53 -19.11
N VAL A 325 1.12 -1.83 -18.89
CA VAL A 325 0.16 -2.89 -19.23
C VAL A 325 -1.13 -2.77 -18.43
N LEU A 326 -1.07 -2.54 -17.10
CA LEU A 326 -2.27 -2.34 -16.29
C LEU A 326 -3.04 -1.06 -16.70
N GLY A 327 -2.33 -0.03 -17.19
CA GLY A 327 -2.95 1.18 -17.73
C GLY A 327 -3.69 0.92 -19.04
N ALA A 328 -3.10 0.11 -19.93
CA ALA A 328 -3.73 -0.32 -21.18
C ALA A 328 -4.94 -1.23 -20.92
N VAL A 329 -4.83 -2.19 -20.00
CA VAL A 329 -5.95 -3.06 -19.56
C VAL A 329 -7.11 -2.22 -19.06
N LEU A 330 -6.87 -1.32 -18.09
CA LEU A 330 -7.91 -0.46 -17.53
C LEU A 330 -8.61 0.36 -18.62
N ARG A 331 -7.83 1.10 -19.41
CA ARG A 331 -8.35 1.95 -20.48
C ARG A 331 -9.14 1.12 -21.49
N ARG A 332 -8.62 -0.03 -21.93
CA ARG A 332 -9.29 -0.86 -22.94
C ARG A 332 -10.57 -1.50 -22.41
N SER A 333 -10.60 -1.94 -21.15
CA SER A 333 -11.83 -2.43 -20.51
C SER A 333 -12.88 -1.33 -20.43
N MET A 334 -12.50 -0.11 -20.03
CA MET A 334 -13.40 1.06 -19.99
C MET A 334 -13.93 1.44 -21.38
N GLU A 335 -13.10 1.36 -22.44
CA GLU A 335 -13.53 1.55 -23.83
C GLU A 335 -14.58 0.51 -24.28
N ILE A 336 -14.42 -0.76 -23.89
CA ILE A 336 -15.34 -1.85 -24.28
C ILE A 336 -16.69 -1.74 -23.56
N THR A 337 -16.71 -1.27 -22.31
CA THR A 337 -17.93 -1.12 -21.52
C THR A 337 -18.57 0.26 -21.61
N GLU A 338 -17.89 1.24 -22.21
CA GLU A 338 -18.28 2.67 -22.20
C GLU A 338 -18.30 3.27 -20.78
N ALA A 339 -17.43 2.76 -19.89
CA ALA A 339 -17.32 3.22 -18.51
C ALA A 339 -16.45 4.48 -18.37
N THR A 340 -16.89 5.40 -17.52
CA THR A 340 -16.10 6.59 -17.11
C THR A 340 -15.25 6.33 -15.87
N MET A 341 -15.53 5.25 -15.14
CA MET A 341 -14.86 4.86 -13.90
C MET A 341 -14.35 3.42 -13.98
N GLY A 342 -13.27 3.11 -13.27
CA GLY A 342 -12.79 1.73 -13.14
C GLY A 342 -11.41 1.61 -12.53
N GLU A 343 -11.02 0.38 -12.23
CA GLU A 343 -9.78 0.06 -11.54
C GLU A 343 -9.21 -1.31 -11.91
N VAL A 344 -7.96 -1.52 -11.53
CA VAL A 344 -7.27 -2.81 -11.63
C VAL A 344 -6.65 -3.13 -10.28
N ARG A 345 -6.95 -4.34 -9.78
CA ARG A 345 -6.31 -4.95 -8.61
C ARG A 345 -5.48 -6.14 -9.06
N LEU A 346 -4.31 -6.34 -8.44
CA LEU A 346 -3.50 -7.55 -8.60
C LEU A 346 -3.52 -8.37 -7.32
N VAL A 347 -3.37 -9.69 -7.43
CA VAL A 347 -3.16 -10.57 -6.27
C VAL A 347 -1.83 -10.18 -5.61
N ASP A 348 -1.82 -9.85 -4.33
CA ASP A 348 -0.60 -9.61 -3.55
C ASP A 348 -0.01 -10.97 -3.15
N PRO A 349 1.19 -11.36 -3.64
CA PRO A 349 1.77 -12.68 -3.35
C PRO A 349 2.11 -12.91 -1.88
N VAL A 350 2.11 -11.88 -1.03
CA VAL A 350 2.39 -12.00 0.41
C VAL A 350 1.12 -12.32 1.21
N THR A 351 -0.03 -11.76 0.81
CA THR A 351 -1.28 -11.85 1.57
C THR A 351 -2.41 -12.60 0.87
N GLY A 352 -2.27 -12.94 -0.42
CA GLY A 352 -3.32 -13.55 -1.24
C GLY A 352 -4.49 -12.61 -1.61
N SER A 353 -4.66 -11.48 -0.92
CA SER A 353 -5.70 -10.50 -1.21
C SER A 353 -5.45 -9.71 -2.51
N LEU A 354 -6.53 -9.23 -3.13
CA LEU A 354 -6.47 -8.31 -4.26
C LEU A 354 -6.08 -6.92 -3.76
N ARG A 355 -4.98 -6.36 -4.25
CA ARG A 355 -4.49 -5.01 -3.91
C ARG A 355 -4.69 -4.05 -5.08
N LEU A 356 -5.14 -2.84 -4.79
CA LEU A 356 -5.32 -1.77 -5.77
C LEU A 356 -3.98 -1.34 -6.41
N GLU A 357 -3.95 -1.26 -7.74
CA GLU A 357 -2.76 -0.90 -8.53
C GLU A 357 -2.96 0.31 -9.43
N LYS A 358 -4.15 0.47 -10.01
CA LYS A 358 -4.58 1.60 -10.83
C LYS A 358 -6.07 1.83 -10.70
N TYR A 359 -6.50 3.07 -10.76
CA TYR A 359 -7.91 3.46 -10.85
C TYR A 359 -8.06 4.75 -11.68
N ARG A 360 -9.27 5.01 -12.16
CA ARG A 360 -9.64 6.22 -12.91
C ARG A 360 -11.11 6.54 -12.64
N GLY A 361 -11.43 7.83 -12.48
CA GLY A 361 -12.80 8.31 -12.25
C GLY A 361 -13.38 7.98 -10.87
N LEU A 362 -12.60 7.33 -10.01
CA LEU A 362 -12.94 6.98 -8.64
C LEU A 362 -12.15 7.89 -7.69
N ASP A 363 -12.74 8.23 -6.54
CA ASP A 363 -12.14 9.14 -5.56
C ASP A 363 -11.10 8.45 -4.65
N GLU A 364 -10.47 9.25 -3.80
CA GLU A 364 -9.42 8.80 -2.90
C GLU A 364 -9.96 7.99 -1.71
N ASP A 365 -11.22 8.23 -1.30
CA ASP A 365 -11.89 7.49 -0.23
C ASP A 365 -12.23 6.06 -0.68
N PHE A 366 -12.69 5.89 -1.92
CA PHE A 366 -12.80 4.58 -2.58
C PHE A 366 -11.45 3.87 -2.64
N ALA A 367 -10.40 4.59 -3.06
CA ALA A 367 -9.06 4.02 -3.19
C ALA A 367 -8.46 3.58 -1.85
N GLU A 368 -8.77 4.28 -0.76
CA GLU A 368 -8.38 3.88 0.60
C GLU A 368 -9.23 2.72 1.12
N PHE A 369 -10.56 2.78 0.98
CA PHE A 369 -11.48 1.74 1.45
C PHE A 369 -11.24 0.39 0.74
N PHE A 370 -10.98 0.42 -0.57
CA PHE A 370 -10.74 -0.77 -1.39
C PHE A 370 -9.26 -0.97 -1.79
N ASP A 371 -8.31 -0.44 -1.00
CA ASP A 371 -6.86 -0.68 -1.17
C ASP A 371 -6.53 -2.18 -1.18
N ARG A 372 -7.26 -2.96 -0.35
CA ARG A 372 -7.22 -4.42 -0.29
C ARG A 372 -8.60 -5.03 -0.20
N VAL A 373 -8.80 -6.14 -0.92
CA VAL A 373 -10.01 -6.95 -0.93
C VAL A 373 -9.62 -8.43 -0.78
N ASP A 374 -10.09 -9.10 0.27
CA ASP A 374 -9.92 -10.56 0.39
C ASP A 374 -10.93 -11.27 -0.53
N HIS A 375 -10.43 -12.27 -1.27
CA HIS A 375 -11.20 -13.14 -2.17
C HIS A 375 -11.01 -14.63 -1.85
N THR A 376 -10.16 -14.94 -0.87
CA THR A 376 -9.76 -16.30 -0.48
C THR A 376 -10.70 -16.91 0.55
N ARG A 377 -11.38 -16.06 1.32
CA ARG A 377 -12.36 -16.40 2.35
C ARG A 377 -13.80 -16.29 1.84
N ALA A 378 -14.66 -17.23 2.25
CA ALA A 378 -16.08 -17.22 1.92
C ALA A 378 -16.87 -16.13 2.68
N ASP A 379 -16.37 -15.73 3.85
CA ASP A 379 -16.78 -14.58 4.67
C ASP A 379 -15.94 -13.32 4.42
N GLY A 380 -15.06 -13.35 3.40
CA GLY A 380 -14.25 -12.23 2.98
C GLY A 380 -15.06 -11.05 2.43
N ALA A 381 -14.38 -10.02 1.94
CA ALA A 381 -15.01 -8.78 1.46
C ALA A 381 -15.88 -9.03 0.21
N GLN A 382 -17.15 -9.37 0.46
CA GLN A 382 -18.19 -9.61 -0.53
C GLN A 382 -18.26 -8.40 -1.47
N THR A 383 -17.73 -8.58 -2.67
CA THR A 383 -17.62 -7.59 -3.75
C THR A 383 -17.61 -8.32 -5.08
N SER A 384 -18.07 -7.66 -6.15
CA SER A 384 -18.06 -8.26 -7.49
C SER A 384 -16.66 -8.64 -7.99
N CYS A 385 -15.61 -7.94 -7.53
CA CYS A 385 -14.22 -8.25 -7.87
C CYS A 385 -13.65 -9.44 -7.10
N ALA A 386 -13.98 -9.61 -5.81
CA ALA A 386 -13.66 -10.82 -5.06
C ALA A 386 -14.36 -12.04 -5.65
N GLU A 387 -15.64 -11.91 -6.02
CA GLU A 387 -16.40 -13.01 -6.60
C GLU A 387 -15.90 -13.39 -8.00
N ALA A 388 -15.54 -12.42 -8.86
CA ALA A 388 -14.91 -12.69 -10.15
C ALA A 388 -13.54 -13.40 -10.01
N ALA A 389 -12.75 -13.02 -9.00
CA ALA A 389 -11.50 -13.69 -8.67
C ALA A 389 -11.73 -15.15 -8.22
N ARG A 390 -12.72 -15.38 -7.34
CA ARG A 390 -13.05 -16.70 -6.79
C ARG A 390 -13.66 -17.64 -7.83
N GLN A 391 -14.53 -17.15 -8.70
CA GLN A 391 -15.16 -17.95 -9.76
C GLN A 391 -14.22 -18.18 -10.96
N GLY A 392 -13.22 -17.31 -11.17
CA GLY A 392 -12.39 -17.33 -12.38
C GLY A 392 -13.15 -16.92 -13.65
N THR A 393 -14.31 -16.27 -13.50
CA THR A 393 -15.20 -15.80 -14.58
C THR A 393 -15.58 -14.34 -14.33
N ARG A 394 -16.06 -13.65 -15.38
CA ARG A 394 -16.55 -12.27 -15.23
C ARG A 394 -17.87 -12.22 -14.47
N VAL A 395 -17.94 -11.33 -13.50
CA VAL A 395 -19.17 -10.98 -12.76
C VAL A 395 -19.72 -9.65 -13.29
N THR A 396 -21.04 -9.55 -13.42
CA THR A 396 -21.75 -8.30 -13.74
C THR A 396 -22.79 -8.03 -12.68
N VAL A 397 -22.72 -6.84 -12.08
CA VAL A 397 -23.72 -6.32 -11.14
C VAL A 397 -24.53 -5.27 -11.89
N THR A 398 -25.84 -5.48 -11.99
CA THR A 398 -26.75 -4.59 -12.73
C THR A 398 -27.11 -3.34 -11.92
N ASP A 399 -27.43 -3.45 -10.64
CA ASP A 399 -27.52 -2.30 -9.71
C ASP A 399 -26.88 -2.61 -8.36
N VAL A 400 -25.80 -1.89 -8.02
CA VAL A 400 -25.07 -1.99 -6.75
C VAL A 400 -25.99 -1.78 -5.53
N ALA A 401 -27.03 -0.95 -5.65
CA ALA A 401 -27.96 -0.70 -4.56
C ALA A 401 -28.84 -1.91 -4.22
N ALA A 402 -29.17 -2.75 -5.21
CA ALA A 402 -30.06 -3.89 -5.07
C ALA A 402 -29.34 -5.24 -4.93
N ASP A 403 -28.09 -5.32 -5.39
CA ASP A 403 -27.32 -6.57 -5.42
C ASP A 403 -26.90 -7.02 -3.99
N THR A 404 -26.94 -8.33 -3.76
CA THR A 404 -26.58 -8.98 -2.49
C THR A 404 -25.12 -9.44 -2.45
N VAL A 405 -24.37 -9.33 -3.56
CA VAL A 405 -22.92 -9.63 -3.61
C VAL A 405 -22.07 -8.63 -2.82
N PHE A 406 -22.65 -7.53 -2.31
CA PHE A 406 -21.92 -6.51 -1.54
C PHE A 406 -22.28 -6.54 -0.06
N ALA A 407 -21.24 -6.62 0.77
CA ALA A 407 -21.35 -6.23 2.17
C ALA A 407 -21.79 -4.75 2.28
N GLU A 408 -22.62 -4.41 3.27
CA GLU A 408 -23.25 -3.08 3.36
C GLU A 408 -22.25 -1.90 3.44
N SER A 409 -21.07 -2.11 4.02
CA SER A 409 -20.00 -1.11 4.03
C SER A 409 -19.41 -0.90 2.61
N ALA A 410 -19.15 -1.97 1.87
CA ALA A 410 -18.68 -1.91 0.49
C ALA A 410 -19.74 -1.31 -0.45
N LYS A 411 -21.02 -1.69 -0.29
CA LYS A 411 -22.15 -1.10 -1.00
C LYS A 411 -22.20 0.41 -0.80
N ARG A 412 -22.10 0.87 0.45
CA ARG A 412 -22.09 2.31 0.77
C ARG A 412 -20.91 3.04 0.14
N ALA A 413 -19.70 2.48 0.21
CA ALA A 413 -18.51 3.07 -0.40
C ALA A 413 -18.61 3.16 -1.93
N LEU A 414 -19.11 2.13 -2.59
CA LEU A 414 -19.38 2.14 -4.04
C LEU A 414 -20.41 3.20 -4.43
N LEU A 415 -21.54 3.28 -3.71
CA LEU A 415 -22.58 4.27 -3.97
C LEU A 415 -22.10 5.71 -3.73
N ALA A 416 -21.27 5.94 -2.70
CA ALA A 416 -20.66 7.24 -2.43
C ALA A 416 -19.71 7.67 -3.56
N ALA A 417 -18.89 6.74 -4.06
CA ALA A 417 -18.04 6.93 -5.25
C ALA A 417 -18.81 6.97 -6.59
N GLY A 418 -20.15 7.04 -6.56
CA GLY A 418 -21.01 7.13 -7.73
C GLY A 418 -21.21 5.83 -8.52
N SER A 419 -20.66 4.69 -8.08
CA SER A 419 -20.82 3.41 -8.77
C SER A 419 -22.21 2.80 -8.55
N ARG A 420 -23.04 2.81 -9.59
CA ARG A 420 -24.37 2.19 -9.63
C ARG A 420 -24.42 0.84 -10.35
N GLY A 421 -23.51 0.54 -11.25
CA GLY A 421 -23.39 -0.78 -11.88
C GLY A 421 -21.95 -1.07 -12.26
N CYS A 422 -21.55 -2.35 -12.30
CA CYS A 422 -20.16 -2.70 -12.61
C CYS A 422 -19.96 -4.07 -13.28
N HIS A 423 -18.86 -4.18 -14.02
CA HIS A 423 -18.37 -5.41 -14.63
C HIS A 423 -16.96 -5.71 -14.10
N SER A 424 -16.77 -6.88 -13.50
CA SER A 424 -15.49 -7.32 -12.93
C SER A 424 -14.97 -8.52 -13.73
N THR A 425 -13.86 -8.33 -14.47
CA THR A 425 -13.26 -9.35 -15.34
C THR A 425 -11.92 -9.82 -14.75
N PRO A 426 -11.73 -11.12 -14.50
CA PRO A 426 -10.49 -11.64 -13.94
C PRO A 426 -9.36 -11.66 -14.97
N LEU A 427 -8.13 -11.42 -14.51
CA LEU A 427 -6.90 -11.48 -15.29
C LEU A 427 -6.26 -12.85 -15.05
N ILE A 428 -6.41 -13.79 -15.98
CA ILE A 428 -6.07 -15.20 -15.79
C ILE A 428 -5.00 -15.65 -16.77
N ALA A 429 -3.91 -16.23 -16.26
CA ALA A 429 -2.82 -16.76 -17.09
C ALA A 429 -3.18 -18.14 -17.70
N ALA A 430 -3.73 -19.01 -16.86
CA ALA A 430 -4.21 -20.36 -17.14
C ALA A 430 -5.30 -20.71 -16.10
N PRO A 431 -6.12 -21.77 -16.30
CA PRO A 431 -7.11 -22.19 -15.30
C PRO A 431 -6.49 -22.33 -13.90
N GLY A 432 -7.10 -21.68 -12.90
CA GLY A 432 -6.58 -21.63 -11.52
C GLY A 432 -5.40 -20.66 -11.28
N GLN A 433 -4.89 -19.97 -12.30
CA GLN A 433 -3.79 -18.99 -12.18
C GLN A 433 -4.30 -17.55 -12.36
N LEU A 434 -5.01 -17.08 -11.34
CA LEU A 434 -5.43 -15.68 -11.21
C LEU A 434 -4.23 -14.77 -10.96
N GLN A 435 -4.14 -13.67 -11.71
CA GLN A 435 -3.14 -12.61 -11.52
C GLN A 435 -3.76 -11.34 -10.92
N GLY A 436 -5.06 -11.10 -11.16
CA GLY A 436 -5.76 -9.92 -10.68
C GLY A 436 -7.17 -9.81 -11.26
N VAL A 437 -7.78 -8.63 -11.14
CA VAL A 437 -9.12 -8.30 -11.66
C VAL A 437 -9.11 -6.87 -12.20
N VAL A 438 -9.71 -6.65 -13.37
CA VAL A 438 -10.10 -5.32 -13.86
C VAL A 438 -11.59 -5.12 -13.66
N SER A 439 -11.98 -4.00 -13.08
CA SER A 439 -13.37 -3.64 -12.81
C SER A 439 -13.71 -2.31 -13.50
N THR A 440 -14.88 -2.23 -14.13
CA THR A 440 -15.39 -0.99 -14.75
C THR A 440 -16.72 -0.62 -14.12
N HIS A 441 -16.88 0.66 -13.80
CA HIS A 441 -17.96 1.18 -12.98
C HIS A 441 -18.75 2.27 -13.72
N HIS A 442 -20.06 2.29 -13.51
CA HIS A 442 -21.01 3.17 -14.21
C HIS A 442 -21.83 3.98 -13.22
N ALA A 443 -22.11 5.24 -13.55
CA ALA A 443 -22.96 6.13 -12.76
C ALA A 443 -24.46 5.76 -12.75
N HIS A 444 -24.83 4.74 -13.53
CA HIS A 444 -26.20 4.26 -13.71
C HIS A 444 -26.23 2.72 -13.60
N PRO A 445 -27.37 2.10 -13.26
CA PRO A 445 -27.55 0.66 -13.41
C PRO A 445 -27.26 0.19 -14.83
N VAL A 446 -26.61 -0.96 -14.96
CA VAL A 446 -26.15 -1.53 -16.25
C VAL A 446 -26.99 -2.71 -16.69
N ARG A 447 -26.97 -2.98 -18.00
CA ARG A 447 -27.51 -4.21 -18.58
C ARG A 447 -26.44 -5.30 -18.62
N ALA A 448 -26.85 -6.53 -18.92
CA ALA A 448 -25.89 -7.56 -19.31
C ALA A 448 -25.09 -7.13 -20.56
N LEU A 449 -23.80 -7.45 -20.57
CA LEU A 449 -22.93 -7.19 -21.72
C LEU A 449 -23.39 -7.96 -22.95
N THR A 450 -23.18 -7.38 -24.14
CA THR A 450 -23.30 -8.13 -25.39
C THR A 450 -22.25 -9.25 -25.45
N ALA A 451 -22.52 -10.32 -26.19
CA ALA A 451 -21.56 -11.42 -26.38
C ALA A 451 -20.20 -10.93 -26.93
N THR A 452 -20.20 -9.91 -27.79
CA THR A 452 -18.99 -9.28 -28.34
C THR A 452 -18.19 -8.53 -27.27
N GLN A 453 -18.84 -7.71 -26.43
CA GLN A 453 -18.16 -7.01 -25.33
C GLN A 453 -17.63 -7.99 -24.29
N ALA A 454 -18.43 -9.00 -23.92
CA ALA A 454 -18.05 -10.05 -23.00
C ALA A 454 -16.80 -10.79 -23.49
N ARG A 455 -16.78 -11.20 -24.76
CA ARG A 455 -15.61 -11.85 -25.38
C ARG A 455 -14.39 -10.94 -25.42
N ALA A 456 -14.55 -9.68 -25.81
CA ALA A 456 -13.44 -8.73 -25.87
C ALA A 456 -12.80 -8.49 -24.49
N LEU A 457 -13.61 -8.43 -23.43
CA LEU A 457 -13.11 -8.36 -22.05
C LEU A 457 -12.37 -9.64 -21.63
N ASP A 458 -12.87 -10.83 -21.96
CA ASP A 458 -12.16 -12.10 -21.68
C ASP A 458 -10.82 -12.18 -22.42
N GLU A 459 -10.79 -11.71 -23.67
CA GLU A 459 -9.56 -11.66 -24.47
C GLU A 459 -8.52 -10.68 -23.89
N VAL A 460 -8.95 -9.51 -23.37
CA VAL A 460 -8.09 -8.59 -22.60
C VAL A 460 -7.60 -9.26 -21.31
N GLY A 461 -8.50 -9.86 -20.52
CA GLY A 461 -8.19 -10.49 -19.24
C GLY A 461 -7.20 -11.65 -19.37
N GLY A 462 -7.40 -12.51 -20.37
CA GLY A 462 -6.51 -13.63 -20.66
C GLY A 462 -5.14 -13.21 -21.21
N GLN A 463 -5.08 -12.17 -22.07
CA GLN A 463 -3.80 -11.64 -22.56
C GLN A 463 -3.00 -10.97 -21.44
N ALA A 464 -3.65 -10.14 -20.63
CA ALA A 464 -3.05 -9.49 -19.48
C ALA A 464 -2.57 -10.50 -18.43
N GLY A 465 -3.39 -11.51 -18.10
CA GLY A 465 -3.02 -12.57 -17.17
C GLY A 465 -1.78 -13.34 -17.62
N ARG A 466 -1.72 -13.76 -18.89
CA ARG A 466 -0.51 -14.42 -19.44
C ARG A 466 0.72 -13.52 -19.41
N TRP A 467 0.56 -12.24 -19.74
CA TRP A 467 1.67 -11.28 -19.69
C TRP A 467 2.17 -11.05 -18.25
N LEU A 468 1.27 -10.99 -17.27
CA LEU A 468 1.62 -10.85 -15.85
C LEU A 468 2.38 -12.07 -15.31
N ASP A 469 1.96 -13.30 -15.65
CA ASP A 469 2.71 -14.52 -15.32
C ASP A 469 4.11 -14.52 -15.99
N TRP A 470 4.19 -14.15 -17.27
CA TRP A 470 5.47 -14.01 -17.97
C TRP A 470 6.39 -12.97 -17.30
N TYR A 471 5.85 -11.80 -16.94
CA TYR A 471 6.59 -10.72 -16.29
C TYR A 471 7.12 -11.15 -14.91
N GLN A 472 6.29 -11.84 -14.11
CA GLN A 472 6.72 -12.39 -12.81
C GLN A 472 7.77 -13.48 -12.96
N ARG A 473 7.62 -14.42 -13.92
CA ARG A 473 8.54 -15.56 -14.11
C ARG A 473 9.81 -15.25 -14.90
N THR A 474 9.83 -14.12 -15.62
CA THR A 474 10.96 -13.73 -16.48
C THR A 474 11.59 -12.45 -15.94
N VAL A 475 10.94 -11.30 -16.11
CA VAL A 475 11.51 -9.98 -15.79
C VAL A 475 11.83 -9.82 -14.29
N VAL A 476 10.92 -10.26 -13.41
CA VAL A 476 11.16 -10.16 -11.95
C VAL A 476 12.19 -11.18 -11.47
N LEU A 477 12.27 -12.38 -12.06
CA LEU A 477 13.31 -13.36 -11.71
C LEU A 477 14.68 -13.00 -12.28
N ASP A 478 14.75 -12.38 -13.47
CA ASP A 478 15.98 -11.79 -14.01
C ASP A 478 16.50 -10.67 -13.07
N ALA A 479 15.60 -9.84 -12.54
CA ALA A 479 15.93 -8.80 -11.56
C ALA A 479 16.42 -9.37 -10.22
N LEU A 480 15.78 -10.44 -9.71
CA LEU A 480 16.27 -11.16 -8.53
C LEU A 480 17.66 -11.76 -8.75
N GLU A 481 17.94 -12.28 -9.94
CA GLU A 481 19.22 -12.89 -10.29
C GLU A 481 20.36 -11.86 -10.40
N ASP A 482 20.12 -10.68 -11.00
CA ASP A 482 21.06 -9.55 -10.95
C ASP A 482 21.28 -9.03 -9.52
N LEU A 483 20.22 -8.96 -8.72
CA LEU A 483 20.30 -8.61 -7.30
C LEU A 483 21.17 -9.61 -6.53
N HIS A 484 21.04 -10.91 -6.82
CA HIS A 484 21.84 -11.96 -6.19
C HIS A 484 23.31 -11.91 -6.60
N HIS A 485 23.60 -11.77 -7.89
CA HIS A 485 24.98 -11.64 -8.35
C HIS A 485 25.67 -10.40 -7.75
N ARG A 486 24.99 -9.26 -7.69
CA ARG A 486 25.52 -8.06 -7.03
C ARG A 486 25.77 -8.27 -5.53
N GLY A 487 24.80 -8.85 -4.82
CA GLY A 487 24.89 -9.13 -3.39
C GLY A 487 26.04 -10.09 -3.07
N GLY A 488 26.19 -11.17 -3.84
CA GLY A 488 27.31 -12.12 -3.69
C GLY A 488 28.70 -11.55 -4.01
N THR A 489 28.76 -10.33 -4.58
CA THR A 489 30.00 -9.57 -4.84
C THR A 489 30.10 -8.27 -4.03
N TRP A 490 29.23 -8.09 -3.02
CA TRP A 490 29.21 -6.87 -2.20
C TRP A 490 30.40 -6.89 -1.23
N ALA A 491 31.32 -5.94 -1.39
CA ALA A 491 32.59 -5.81 -0.65
C ALA A 491 32.86 -4.35 -0.29
#